data_AF-A0A2N5ZAE1-F1
#
_entry.id   AF-A0A2N5ZAE1-F1
#
_cell.length_a   1.000
_cell.length_b   1.000
_cell.length_c   1.000
_cell.angle_alpha   90.00
_cell.angle_beta   90.00
_cell.angle_gamma   90.00
#
_symmetry.space_group_name_H-M   'P 1'
#
loop_
_entity.id
_entity.type
_entity.pdbx_description
1 polymer ?
#
loop_
_entity_poly.entity_id
_entity_poly.type
_entity_poly.pdbx_seq_one_letter_code
_entity_poly.pdbx_strand_id
1 'polypeptide(L)'
;MLDFLITILNIFFNTFNWKGKASRSEFNSYIVFILIVAFIIGFSIIKLMSEKDLDEQTFDHIINIIAVLLYMPFISLSIRRLRDMNRPIWLHLLYYIPFVGIYVIYLQCTETSRSNSGW
;
A
#
# COMPACT_ATOMS: atom_id res chain seq x y z
N MET A 1 17.48 7.78 -5.76
CA MET A 1 16.99 6.64 -6.56
C MET A 1 17.30 5.31 -5.88
N LEU A 2 18.56 5.07 -5.50
CA LEU A 2 18.97 3.85 -4.78
C LEU A 2 18.21 3.67 -3.45
N ASP A 3 18.07 4.74 -2.67
CA ASP A 3 17.39 4.71 -1.37
C ASP A 3 15.93 4.29 -1.47
N PHE A 4 15.26 4.67 -2.56
CA PHE A 4 13.88 4.28 -2.83
C PHE A 4 13.77 2.76 -3.05
N LEU A 5 14.68 2.19 -3.86
CA LEU A 5 14.70 0.74 -4.11
C LEU A 5 15.02 -0.05 -2.84
N ILE A 6 16.00 0.40 -2.06
CA ILE A 6 16.36 -0.21 -0.77
C ILE A 6 15.15 -0.19 0.18
N THR A 7 14.42 0.92 0.23
CA THR A 7 13.21 1.06 1.06
C THR A 7 12.15 0.04 0.65
N ILE A 8 11.89 -0.09 -0.65
CA ILE A 8 10.91 -1.07 -1.17
C ILE A 8 11.33 -2.50 -0.83
N LEU A 9 12.60 -2.87 -1.03
CA LEU A 9 13.10 -4.19 -0.65
C LEU A 9 12.92 -4.46 0.85
N ASN A 10 13.30 -3.51 1.70
CA ASN A 10 13.13 -3.62 3.15
C ASN A 10 11.66 -3.79 3.55
N ILE A 11 10.72 -3.15 2.84
CA ILE A 11 9.29 -3.35 3.07
C ILE A 11 8.89 -4.79 2.77
N PHE A 12 9.32 -5.33 1.63
CA PHE A 12 9.01 -6.72 1.25
C PHE A 12 9.59 -7.74 2.24
N PHE A 13 10.83 -7.55 2.71
CA PHE A 13 11.42 -8.43 3.73
C PHE A 13 10.76 -8.31 5.10
N ASN A 14 10.34 -7.10 5.49
CA ASN A 14 9.68 -6.85 6.78
C ASN A 14 8.15 -7.01 6.74
N THR A 15 7.58 -7.57 5.67
CA THR A 15 6.13 -7.82 5.57
C THR A 15 5.64 -8.72 6.69
N PHE A 16 6.37 -9.79 6.97
CA PHE A 16 6.06 -10.76 8.03
C PHE A 16 6.56 -10.33 9.42
N ASN A 17 7.18 -9.16 9.55
CA ASN A 17 7.58 -8.65 10.85
C ASN A 17 6.50 -7.73 11.42
N TRP A 18 5.68 -8.29 12.32
CA TRP A 18 4.56 -7.59 12.95
C TRP A 18 4.99 -6.74 14.15
N LYS A 19 6.28 -6.80 14.53
CA LYS A 19 6.88 -6.05 15.63
C LYS A 19 7.75 -4.94 15.04
N GLY A 20 7.31 -3.70 15.21
CA GLY A 20 8.06 -2.53 14.75
C GLY A 20 7.17 -1.34 14.44
N LYS A 21 7.81 -0.19 14.29
CA LYS A 21 7.19 1.05 13.82
C LYS A 21 7.43 1.19 12.33
N ALA A 22 6.43 1.61 11.57
CA ALA A 22 6.59 1.94 10.16
C ALA A 22 6.89 3.43 10.03
N SER A 23 8.01 3.78 9.37
CA SER A 23 8.31 5.17 9.11
C SER A 23 7.28 5.77 8.15
N ARG A 24 6.99 7.06 8.31
CA ARG A 24 6.13 7.83 7.38
C ARG A 24 6.63 7.74 5.95
N SER A 25 7.95 7.85 5.78
CA SER A 25 8.58 7.82 4.47
C SER A 25 8.46 6.45 3.81
N GLU A 26 8.51 5.36 4.59
CA GLU A 26 8.32 3.99 4.10
C GLU A 26 6.88 3.79 3.61
N PHE A 27 5.90 4.19 4.43
CA PHE A 27 4.48 4.08 4.07
C PHE A 27 4.14 4.91 2.83
N ASN A 28 4.59 6.17 2.76
CA ASN A 28 4.33 7.03 1.60
C ASN A 28 5.05 6.53 0.34
N SER A 29 6.30 6.08 0.45
CA SER A 29 7.04 5.51 -0.67
C SER A 29 6.35 4.26 -1.22
N TYR A 30 5.76 3.46 -0.33
CA TYR A 30 5.01 2.27 -0.70
C TYR A 30 3.69 2.60 -1.42
N ILE A 31 2.95 3.61 -0.96
CA ILE A 31 1.75 4.09 -1.68
C ILE A 31 2.12 4.57 -3.08
N VAL A 32 3.17 5.39 -3.21
CA VAL A 32 3.63 5.89 -4.51
C VAL A 32 4.03 4.72 -5.42
N PHE A 33 4.72 3.72 -4.88
CA PHE A 33 5.06 2.51 -5.62
C PHE A 33 3.81 1.77 -6.14
N ILE A 34 2.80 1.55 -5.30
CA ILE A 34 1.52 0.95 -5.72
C ILE A 34 0.86 1.78 -6.82
N LEU A 35 0.82 3.10 -6.68
CA LEU A 35 0.21 3.99 -7.69
C LEU A 35 0.91 3.87 -9.04
N ILE A 36 2.24 3.81 -9.06
CA ILE A 36 3.02 3.63 -10.29
C ILE A 36 2.72 2.28 -10.92
N VAL A 37 2.74 1.20 -10.13
CA VAL A 37 2.44 -0.15 -10.62
C VAL A 37 1.02 -0.24 -11.17
N ALA A 38 0.04 0.33 -10.47
CA ALA A 38 -1.35 0.38 -10.92
C ALA A 38 -1.50 1.15 -12.24
N PHE A 39 -0.76 2.24 -12.42
CA PHE A 39 -0.75 3.00 -13.66
C PHE A 39 -0.19 2.18 -14.83
N ILE A 40 0.95 1.49 -14.63
CA ILE A 40 1.57 0.63 -15.65
C ILE A 40 0.62 -0.51 -16.05
N ILE A 41 -0.01 -1.16 -15.07
CA ILE A 41 -0.97 -2.24 -15.31
C ILE A 41 -2.20 -1.71 -16.07
N GLY A 42 -2.76 -0.56 -15.65
CA GLY A 42 -3.90 0.08 -16.30
C GLY A 42 -3.64 0.42 -17.78
N PHE A 43 -2.49 1.01 -18.08
CA PHE A 43 -2.09 1.28 -19.47
C PHE A 43 -1.90 0.01 -20.29
N SER A 44 -1.32 -1.03 -19.67
CA SER A 44 -1.12 -2.32 -20.32
C SER A 44 -2.46 -2.98 -20.68
N ILE A 45 -3.45 -2.94 -19.79
CA ILE A 45 -4.82 -3.45 -20.04
C ILE A 45 -5.45 -2.72 -21.22
N ILE A 46 -5.44 -1.38 -21.23
CA ILE A 46 -6.07 -0.58 -22.29
C ILE A 46 -5.46 -0.89 -23.66
N LYS A 47 -4.13 -1.03 -23.72
CA LYS A 47 -3.43 -1.40 -24.96
C LYS A 47 -3.78 -2.82 -25.41
N LEU A 48 -3.81 -3.78 -24.48
CA LEU A 48 -4.18 -5.18 -24.76
C LEU A 48 -5.58 -5.29 -25.37
N MET A 49 -6.56 -4.61 -24.76
CA MET A 49 -7.95 -4.63 -25.22
C MET A 49 -8.11 -4.05 -26.62
N SER A 50 -7.21 -3.14 -27.02
CA SER A 50 -7.21 -2.56 -28.37
C SER A 50 -6.62 -3.49 -29.44
N GLU A 51 -5.69 -4.38 -29.06
CA GLU A 51 -4.96 -5.23 -30.01
C GLU A 51 -5.62 -6.62 -30.19
N LYS A 52 -6.59 -7.02 -29.35
CA LYS A 52 -7.34 -8.32 -29.43
C LYS A 52 -6.47 -9.60 -29.48
N ASP A 53 -5.17 -9.49 -29.27
CA ASP A 53 -4.21 -10.55 -29.61
C ASP A 53 -3.76 -11.41 -28.42
N LEU A 54 -4.46 -11.37 -27.28
CA LEU A 54 -4.05 -12.12 -26.09
C LEU A 54 -5.19 -12.85 -25.39
N ASP A 55 -4.86 -14.03 -24.88
CA ASP A 55 -5.72 -14.85 -24.03
C ASP A 55 -6.02 -14.09 -22.72
N GLU A 56 -7.18 -13.41 -22.69
CA GLU A 56 -7.63 -12.55 -21.58
C GLU A 56 -7.54 -13.27 -20.24
N GLN A 57 -7.80 -14.59 -20.21
CA GLN A 57 -7.73 -15.39 -18.99
C GLN A 57 -6.31 -15.42 -18.40
N THR A 58 -5.29 -15.67 -19.20
CA THR A 58 -3.91 -15.78 -18.71
C THR A 58 -3.43 -14.45 -18.12
N PHE A 59 -3.80 -13.33 -18.75
CA PHE A 59 -3.42 -12.00 -18.27
C PHE A 59 -4.11 -11.62 -16.95
N ASP A 60 -5.41 -11.91 -16.82
CA ASP A 60 -6.18 -11.69 -15.59
C ASP A 60 -5.62 -12.50 -14.42
N HIS A 61 -5.18 -13.74 -14.65
CA HIS A 61 -4.59 -14.57 -13.60
C HIS A 61 -3.28 -13.97 -13.08
N ILE A 62 -2.44 -13.47 -13.98
CA ILE A 62 -1.16 -12.82 -13.62
C ILE A 62 -1.41 -11.56 -12.80
N ILE A 63 -2.36 -10.71 -13.22
CA ILE A 63 -2.71 -9.48 -12.48
C ILE A 63 -3.21 -9.82 -11.08
N ASN A 64 -4.09 -10.82 -10.94
CA ASN A 64 -4.59 -11.23 -9.63
C ASN A 64 -3.49 -11.70 -8.68
N ILE A 65 -2.52 -12.48 -9.18
CA ILE A 65 -1.38 -12.93 -8.37
C ILE A 65 -0.53 -11.73 -7.91
N ILE A 66 -0.24 -10.79 -8.81
CA ILE A 66 0.51 -9.57 -8.49
C ILE A 66 -0.25 -8.74 -7.45
N ALA A 67 -1.56 -8.58 -7.61
CA ALA A 67 -2.40 -7.84 -6.69
C ALA A 67 -2.34 -8.42 -5.28
N VAL A 68 -2.45 -9.75 -5.13
CA VAL A 68 -2.34 -10.43 -3.83
C VAL A 68 -0.95 -10.24 -3.20
N LEU A 69 0.11 -10.37 -4.00
CA LEU A 69 1.49 -10.19 -3.53
C LEU A 69 1.74 -8.76 -3.02
N LEU A 70 1.16 -7.76 -3.67
CA LEU A 70 1.23 -6.36 -3.24
C LEU A 70 0.29 -6.08 -2.06
N TYR A 71 -0.86 -6.73 -1.98
CA TYR A 71 -1.80 -6.47 -0.90
C TYR A 71 -1.27 -6.89 0.49
N MET A 72 -0.46 -7.95 0.55
CA MET A 72 0.20 -8.42 1.78
C MET A 72 1.04 -7.32 2.49
N PRO A 73 2.05 -6.69 1.83
CA PRO A 73 2.81 -5.59 2.42
C PRO A 73 1.94 -4.39 2.79
N PHE A 74 0.91 -4.09 1.99
CA PHE A 74 0.00 -2.99 2.25
C PHE A 74 -0.71 -3.11 3.59
N ILE A 75 -1.25 -4.30 3.89
CA ILE A 75 -1.90 -4.59 5.18
C ILE A 75 -0.89 -4.46 6.32
N SER A 76 0.26 -5.12 6.18
CA SER A 76 1.31 -5.12 7.22
C SER A 76 1.78 -3.71 7.58
N LEU A 77 2.02 -2.86 6.58
CA LEU A 77 2.41 -1.46 6.78
C LEU A 77 1.27 -0.63 7.38
N SER A 78 0.05 -0.78 6.87
CA SER A 78 -1.12 -0.04 7.34
C SER A 78 -1.42 -0.31 8.81
N ILE A 79 -1.35 -1.58 9.25
CA ILE A 79 -1.58 -1.96 10.65
C ILE A 79 -0.49 -1.39 11.55
N ARG A 80 0.79 -1.48 11.15
CA ARG A 80 1.91 -0.90 11.90
C ARG A 80 1.75 0.61 12.05
N ARG A 81 1.38 1.29 10.96
CA ARG A 81 1.18 2.73 10.93
C ARG A 81 0.00 3.18 11.81
N LEU A 82 -1.13 2.46 11.77
CA LEU A 82 -2.27 2.74 12.65
C LEU A 82 -1.90 2.57 14.12
N ARG A 83 -1.13 1.53 14.45
CA ARG A 83 -0.62 1.29 15.80
C ARG A 83 0.33 2.39 16.25
N ASP A 84 1.21 2.86 15.38
CA ASP A 84 2.12 3.98 15.67
C ASP A 84 1.38 5.30 15.93
N MET A 85 0.20 5.47 15.36
CA MET A 85 -0.66 6.63 15.61
C MET A 85 -1.59 6.46 16.81
N ASN A 86 -1.46 5.36 17.55
CA ASN A 86 -2.35 4.97 18.65
C ASN A 86 -3.83 4.98 18.24
N ARG A 87 -4.12 4.54 17.00
CA ARG A 87 -5.47 4.45 16.43
C ARG A 87 -5.94 2.99 16.38
N PRO A 88 -7.25 2.72 16.47
CA PRO A 88 -7.77 1.36 16.41
C PRO A 88 -7.49 0.71 15.05
N ILE A 89 -6.99 -0.53 15.08
CA ILE A 89 -6.68 -1.34 13.87
C ILE A 89 -7.93 -1.57 13.02
N TRP A 90 -9.12 -1.51 13.62
CA TRP A 90 -10.41 -1.59 12.92
C TRP A 90 -10.56 -0.52 11.82
N LEU A 91 -9.85 0.61 11.90
CA LEU A 91 -9.81 1.61 10.82
C LEU A 91 -9.30 1.04 9.50
N HIS A 92 -8.52 -0.06 9.54
CA HIS A 92 -8.06 -0.71 8.32
C HIS A 92 -9.22 -1.32 7.52
N LEU A 93 -10.31 -1.76 8.17
CA LEU A 93 -11.49 -2.29 7.46
C LEU A 93 -12.22 -1.21 6.66
N LEU A 94 -12.07 0.07 7.04
CA LEU A 94 -12.68 1.16 6.28
C LEU A 94 -12.02 1.42 4.92
N TYR A 95 -10.89 0.77 4.62
CA TYR A 95 -10.33 0.78 3.26
C TYR A 95 -11.26 0.18 2.20
N TYR A 96 -12.17 -0.72 2.60
CA TYR A 96 -13.16 -1.30 1.69
C TYR A 96 -14.29 -0.33 1.31
N ILE A 97 -14.40 0.81 2.00
CA ILE A 97 -15.37 1.86 1.69
C ILE A 97 -14.63 2.99 0.96
N PRO A 98 -14.86 3.23 -0.33
CA PRO A 98 -13.98 4.09 -1.16
C PRO A 98 -13.81 5.51 -0.60
N PHE A 99 -14.89 6.17 -0.18
CA PHE A 99 -14.82 7.51 0.38
C PHE A 99 -14.10 7.57 1.74
N VAL A 100 -14.26 6.53 2.55
CA VAL A 100 -13.66 6.49 3.90
C VAL A 100 -12.22 5.98 3.86
N GLY A 101 -11.88 5.10 2.92
CA GLY A 101 -10.54 4.62 2.69
C GLY A 101 -9.56 5.75 2.36
N ILE A 102 -9.99 6.71 1.52
CA ILE A 102 -9.19 7.91 1.22
C ILE A 102 -8.90 8.72 2.49
N TYR A 103 -9.89 8.86 3.37
CA TYR A 103 -9.71 9.55 4.65
C TYR A 103 -8.71 8.82 5.55
N VAL A 104 -8.72 7.48 5.58
CA VAL A 104 -7.75 6.68 6.35
C VAL A 104 -6.33 6.83 5.80
N ILE A 105 -6.16 6.84 4.47
CA ILE A 105 -4.86 7.14 3.83
C ILE A 105 -4.37 8.52 4.25
N TYR A 106 -5.26 9.53 4.17
CA TYR A 106 -4.94 10.89 4.59
C TYR A 106 -4.46 10.93 6.05
N LEU A 107 -5.19 10.26 6.95
CA LEU A 107 -4.81 10.17 8.36
C LEU A 107 -3.42 9.53 8.53
N GLN A 108 -3.09 8.48 7.77
CA GLN A 108 -1.79 7.81 7.82
C GLN A 108 -0.64 8.67 7.27
N CYS A 109 -0.94 9.58 6.34
CA CYS A 109 -0.01 10.60 5.85
C CYS A 109 0.19 11.76 6.84
N THR A 110 -0.83 12.16 7.60
CA THR A 110 -0.74 13.29 8.56
C THR A 110 0.20 13.04 9.73
N GLU A 111 0.75 14.12 10.32
CA GLU A 111 1.63 14.08 11.48
C GLU A 111 1.01 13.40 12.70
N THR A 112 1.82 12.65 13.45
CA THR A 112 1.35 11.93 14.61
C THR A 112 1.30 13.05 15.62
N SER A 113 0.10 13.53 15.94
CA SER A 113 -0.05 14.61 16.93
C SER A 113 0.70 14.16 18.17
N ARG A 114 1.83 14.81 18.46
CA ARG A 114 2.58 14.59 19.69
C ARG A 114 1.56 14.88 20.77
N SER A 115 1.09 13.85 21.49
CA SER A 115 0.21 14.12 22.62
C SER A 115 1.01 15.04 23.51
N ASN A 116 0.55 16.27 23.72
CA ASN A 116 1.08 17.13 24.76
C ASN A 116 0.84 16.39 26.08
N SER A 117 1.79 15.54 26.48
CA SER A 117 1.85 14.94 27.80
C SER A 117 2.37 16.03 28.74
N GLY A 118 1.49 16.99 29.02
CA GLY A 118 1.50 17.75 30.26
C GLY A 118 0.60 17.03 31.25
N TRP A 119 1.04 15.85 31.71
CA TRP A 119 0.70 15.18 32.96
C TRP A 119 1.87 14.26 33.29
#